data_AF-A0A2E7B3K9-F1
#
_entry.id   AF-A0A2E7B3K9-F1
#
_cell.length_a   1.000
_cell.length_b   1.000
_cell.length_c   1.000
_cell.angle_alpha   90.00
_cell.angle_beta   90.00
_cell.angle_gamma   90.00
#
_symmetry.space_group_name_H-M   'P 1'
#
loop_
_entity.id
_entity.type
_entity.pdbx_description
1 polymer ?
#
loop_
_entity_poly.entity_id
_entity_poly.type
_entity_poly.pdbx_seq_one_letter_code
_entity_poly.pdbx_strand_id
1 'polypeptide(L)'
;MQGKRPVIGEQAGFQDALAGFGMGYALRSGQLAAQSILTGAAYETLWRRDLRPMLRTGISNRCLYELANERLRRWALNRLSRTDAGRKLGSLYRPSLLTQLVYPVARWRLGKALNDPSCDHENCTCVWCQHGLG
;
A
#
# COMPACT_ATOMS: atom_id res chain seq x y z
N MET A 1 0.56 6.17 14.50
CA MET A 1 0.26 6.47 15.90
C MET A 1 -0.74 7.62 15.94
N GLN A 2 -1.88 7.47 16.60
CA GLN A 2 -2.74 8.60 16.96
C GLN A 2 -2.54 8.84 18.46
N GLY A 3 -1.79 9.88 18.81
CA GLY A 3 -1.20 10.00 20.14
C GLY A 3 -0.24 8.84 20.44
N LYS A 4 -0.43 8.15 21.58
CA LYS A 4 0.40 6.99 21.98
C LYS A 4 -0.15 5.63 21.51
N ARG A 5 -1.22 5.60 20.72
CA ARG A 5 -1.90 4.36 20.32
C ARG A 5 -1.57 3.99 18.87
N PRO A 6 -1.28 2.71 18.57
CA PRO A 6 -1.21 2.21 17.20
C PRO A 6 -2.55 2.45 16.48
N VAL A 7 -2.47 2.88 15.22
CA VAL A 7 -3.64 2.97 14.32
C VAL A 7 -3.45 1.88 13.28
N ILE A 8 -4.53 1.17 12.97
CA ILE A 8 -4.51 -0.03 12.12
C ILE A 8 -5.53 0.10 10.99
N GLY A 9 -5.41 -0.74 9.98
CA GLY A 9 -6.34 -0.83 8.85
C GLY A 9 -6.42 0.45 8.01
N GLU A 10 -7.58 0.66 7.38
CA GLU A 10 -7.83 1.80 6.48
C GLU A 10 -7.74 3.14 7.22
N GLN A 11 -8.08 3.17 8.52
CA GLN A 11 -7.88 4.36 9.35
C GLN A 11 -6.39 4.76 9.44
N ALA A 12 -5.45 3.83 9.24
CA ALA A 12 -4.02 4.13 9.17
C ALA A 12 -3.52 4.39 7.74
N GLY A 13 -4.41 4.42 6.75
CA GLY A 13 -4.07 4.51 5.33
C GLY A 13 -3.56 3.21 4.72
N PHE A 14 -3.71 2.07 5.41
CA PHE A 14 -3.24 0.79 4.89
C PHE A 14 -4.29 0.16 3.96
N GLN A 15 -4.17 0.47 2.67
CA GLN A 15 -5.05 -0.03 1.62
C GLN A 15 -4.24 -0.36 0.37
N ASP A 16 -4.70 -1.36 -0.40
CA ASP A 16 -4.11 -1.65 -1.70
C ASP A 16 -4.44 -0.56 -2.73
N ALA A 17 -3.43 0.06 -3.33
CA ALA A 17 -3.64 1.16 -4.28
C ALA A 17 -4.19 0.72 -5.65
N LEU A 18 -4.01 -0.55 -6.03
CA LEU A 18 -4.49 -1.08 -7.32
C LEU A 18 -5.95 -1.52 -7.22
N ALA A 19 -6.26 -2.37 -6.25
CA ALA A 19 -7.55 -3.05 -6.13
C ALA A 19 -8.45 -2.48 -5.02
N GLY A 20 -7.93 -1.60 -4.15
CA GLY A 20 -8.71 -0.96 -3.08
C GLY A 20 -8.99 -1.86 -1.87
N PHE A 21 -8.39 -3.05 -1.79
CA PHE A 21 -8.64 -3.95 -0.66
C PHE A 21 -7.85 -3.55 0.59
N GLY A 22 -8.55 -3.26 1.70
CA GLY A 22 -7.93 -2.96 3.00
C GLY A 22 -7.88 -4.13 4.00
N MET A 23 -8.68 -5.18 3.81
CA MET A 23 -8.87 -6.25 4.82
C MET A 23 -7.56 -6.95 5.23
N GLY A 24 -6.74 -7.36 4.27
CA GLY A 24 -5.45 -8.01 4.56
C GLY A 24 -4.47 -7.10 5.30
N TYR A 25 -4.52 -5.80 5.01
CA TYR A 25 -3.72 -4.81 5.72
C TYR A 25 -4.24 -4.55 7.13
N ALA A 26 -5.57 -4.51 7.34
CA ALA A 26 -6.18 -4.39 8.66
C ALA A 26 -5.77 -5.53 9.59
N LEU A 27 -5.83 -6.78 9.12
CA LEU A 27 -5.41 -7.95 9.90
C LEU A 27 -3.92 -7.90 10.25
N ARG A 28 -3.04 -7.62 9.27
CA ARG A 28 -1.59 -7.56 9.52
C ARG A 28 -1.20 -6.40 10.42
N SER A 29 -1.77 -5.21 10.19
CA SER A 29 -1.50 -4.05 11.03
C SER A 29 -2.01 -4.24 12.46
N GLY A 30 -3.12 -4.94 12.66
CA GLY A 30 -3.61 -5.39 13.97
C GLY A 30 -2.63 -6.35 14.67
N GLN A 31 -2.13 -7.35 13.95
CA GLN A 31 -1.11 -8.27 14.47
C GLN A 31 0.16 -7.52 14.91
N LEU A 32 0.66 -6.57 14.12
CA LEU A 32 1.84 -5.78 14.46
C LEU A 32 1.58 -4.84 15.65
N ALA A 33 0.36 -4.33 15.79
CA ALA A 33 -0.03 -3.52 16.94
C ALA A 33 -0.03 -4.35 18.23
N ALA A 34 -0.60 -5.57 18.18
CA ALA A 34 -0.54 -6.51 19.29
C ALA A 34 0.92 -6.87 19.65
N GLN A 35 1.76 -7.14 18.65
CA GLN A 35 3.19 -7.41 18.86
C GLN A 35 3.91 -6.24 19.53
N SER A 36 3.63 -5.00 19.10
CA SER A 36 4.19 -3.79 19.69
C SER A 36 3.84 -3.66 21.17
N ILE A 37 2.57 -3.95 21.54
CA ILE A 37 2.10 -3.89 22.93
C ILE A 37 2.78 -4.97 23.78
N LEU A 38 2.87 -6.21 23.27
CA LEU A 38 3.41 -7.35 24.03
C LEU A 38 4.93 -7.27 24.24
N THR A 39 5.66 -6.72 23.27
CA THR A 39 7.14 -6.71 23.27
C THR A 39 7.74 -5.35 23.64
N GLY A 40 6.92 -4.30 23.70
CA GLY A 40 7.41 -2.92 23.84
C GLY A 40 8.11 -2.36 22.58
N ALA A 41 8.19 -3.14 21.50
CA ALA A 41 8.79 -2.67 20.25
C ALA A 41 7.97 -1.54 19.63
N ALA A 42 8.65 -0.58 18.98
CA ALA A 42 7.97 0.52 18.31
C ALA A 42 7.13 0.01 17.14
N TYR A 43 5.80 0.21 17.21
CA TYR A 43 4.86 -0.14 16.14
C TYR A 43 5.29 0.44 14.79
N GLU A 44 5.84 1.65 14.80
CA GLU A 44 6.33 2.32 13.60
C GLU A 44 7.39 1.51 12.85
N THR A 45 8.37 0.99 13.58
CA THR A 45 9.43 0.16 13.02
C THR A 45 8.87 -1.14 12.44
N LEU A 46 7.90 -1.75 13.13
CA LEU A 46 7.27 -3.00 12.70
C LEU A 46 6.50 -2.83 11.39
N TRP A 47 5.60 -1.85 11.29
CA TRP A 47 4.82 -1.66 10.06
C TRP A 47 5.67 -1.13 8.90
N ARG A 48 6.68 -0.29 9.18
CA ARG A 48 7.62 0.18 8.13
C ARG A 48 8.42 -0.98 7.53
N ARG A 49 8.72 -2.00 8.32
CA ARG A 49 9.40 -3.22 7.85
C ARG A 49 8.46 -4.11 7.05
N ASP A 50 7.25 -4.37 7.58
CA ASP A 50 6.40 -5.47 7.08
C ASP A 50 5.33 -5.02 6.08
N LEU A 51 4.76 -3.82 6.23
CA LEU A 51 3.66 -3.33 5.39
C LEU A 51 4.15 -2.36 4.30
N ARG A 52 5.14 -1.52 4.59
CA ARG A 52 5.66 -0.53 3.62
C ARG A 52 6.06 -1.13 2.27
N PRO A 53 6.77 -2.27 2.19
CA PRO A 53 7.12 -2.86 0.89
C PRO A 53 5.90 -3.27 0.07
N MET A 54 4.83 -3.73 0.74
CA MET A 54 3.58 -4.12 0.09
C MET A 54 2.79 -2.91 -0.40
N LEU A 55 2.67 -1.86 0.43
CA LEU A 55 2.02 -0.61 0.04
C LEU A 55 2.68 0.01 -1.20
N ARG A 56 4.03 0.04 -1.21
CA ARG A 56 4.81 0.48 -2.36
C ARG A 56 4.54 -0.37 -3.61
N THR A 57 4.44 -1.68 -3.43
CA THR A 57 4.12 -2.61 -4.52
C THR A 57 2.73 -2.33 -5.10
N GLY A 58 1.73 -2.07 -4.26
CA GLY A 58 0.40 -1.65 -4.70
C GLY A 58 0.43 -0.38 -5.55
N ILE A 59 1.17 0.65 -5.11
CA ILE A 59 1.33 1.91 -5.86
C ILE A 59 2.00 1.66 -7.22
N SER A 60 3.07 0.86 -7.26
CA SER A 60 3.74 0.50 -8.50
C SER A 60 2.83 -0.28 -9.44
N ASN A 61 2.07 -1.25 -8.91
CA ASN A 61 1.13 -2.05 -9.68
C ASN A 61 0.02 -1.18 -10.27
N ARG A 62 -0.50 -0.21 -9.51
CA ARG A 62 -1.47 0.79 -10.00
C ARG A 62 -0.89 1.59 -11.16
N CYS A 63 0.32 2.12 -11.01
CA CYS A 63 0.96 2.91 -12.06
C CYS A 63 1.16 2.10 -13.35
N LEU A 64 1.61 0.85 -13.24
CA LEU A 64 1.76 -0.06 -14.38
C LEU A 64 0.42 -0.36 -15.05
N TYR A 65 -0.65 -0.53 -14.25
CA TYR A 65 -1.98 -0.77 -14.78
C TYR A 65 -2.56 0.45 -15.52
N GLU A 66 -2.33 1.66 -15.01
CA GLU A 66 -2.72 2.92 -15.68
C GLU A 66 -1.91 3.18 -16.96
N LEU A 67 -0.63 2.79 -16.97
CA LEU A 67 0.23 2.87 -18.17
C LEU A 67 -0.10 1.80 -19.21
N ALA A 68 -0.74 0.70 -18.81
CA ALA A 68 -1.05 -0.40 -19.70
C ALA A 68 -2.19 -0.03 -20.66
N ASN A 69 -1.90 -0.14 -21.96
CA ASN A 69 -2.92 -0.02 -23.01
C ASN A 69 -3.98 -1.13 -22.88
N GLU A 70 -5.14 -0.90 -23.48
CA GLU A 70 -6.30 -1.79 -23.38
C GLU A 70 -5.99 -3.23 -23.83
N ARG A 71 -5.19 -3.39 -24.88
CA ARG A 71 -4.74 -4.71 -25.38
C ARG A 71 -3.93 -5.47 -24.33
N LEU A 72 -3.03 -4.78 -23.62
CA LEU A 72 -2.19 -5.38 -22.59
C LEU A 72 -3.02 -5.77 -21.37
N ARG A 73 -3.97 -4.92 -20.96
CA ARG A 73 -4.91 -5.23 -19.87
C ARG A 73 -5.75 -6.46 -20.19
N ARG A 74 -6.33 -6.52 -21.40
CA ARG A 74 -7.11 -7.69 -21.86
C ARG A 74 -6.25 -8.95 -21.91
N TRP A 75 -5.02 -8.86 -22.42
CA TRP A 75 -4.10 -10.00 -22.42
C TRP A 75 -3.76 -10.47 -21.00
N ALA A 76 -3.49 -9.56 -20.07
CA ALA A 76 -3.19 -9.88 -18.69
C ALA A 76 -4.37 -10.55 -17.97
N LEU A 77 -5.59 -10.02 -18.17
CA LEU A 77 -6.82 -10.60 -17.63
C LEU A 77 -7.10 -12.00 -18.22
N ASN A 78 -6.94 -12.16 -19.54
CA ASN A 78 -7.07 -13.47 -20.20
C ASN A 78 -6.00 -14.47 -19.74
N ARG A 79 -4.81 -14.00 -19.35
CA ARG A 79 -3.78 -14.86 -18.78
C ARG A 79 -4.14 -15.28 -17.35
N LEU A 80 -4.67 -14.34 -16.55
CA LEU A 80 -5.16 -14.62 -15.20
C LEU A 80 -6.30 -15.65 -15.21
N SER A 81 -7.27 -15.54 -16.12
CA SER A 81 -8.41 -16.46 -16.19
C SER A 81 -8.03 -17.90 -16.58
N ARG A 82 -6.87 -18.09 -17.23
CA ARG A 82 -6.37 -19.38 -17.69
C ARG A 82 -5.37 -20.03 -16.73
N THR A 83 -5.08 -19.40 -15.59
CA THR A 83 -4.10 -19.87 -14.61
C THR A 83 -4.69 -19.83 -13.21
N ASP A 84 -3.99 -20.42 -12.23
CA ASP A 84 -4.32 -20.22 -10.82
C ASP A 84 -4.18 -18.73 -10.46
N ALA A 85 -5.33 -18.04 -10.43
CA ALA A 85 -5.42 -16.62 -10.18
C ALA A 85 -4.86 -16.28 -8.79
N GLY A 86 -5.07 -17.13 -7.79
CA GLY A 86 -4.57 -16.92 -6.43
C GLY A 86 -3.04 -16.90 -6.41
N ARG A 87 -2.40 -17.89 -7.03
CA ARG A 87 -0.92 -17.95 -7.13
C ARG A 87 -0.34 -16.80 -7.95
N LYS A 88 -0.98 -16.44 -9.07
CA LYS A 88 -0.51 -15.34 -9.93
C LYS A 88 -0.66 -13.98 -9.28
N LEU A 89 -1.82 -13.69 -8.67
CA LEU A 89 -2.03 -12.47 -7.90
C LEU A 89 -1.08 -12.42 -6.72
N GLY A 90 -0.91 -13.52 -5.98
CA GLY A 90 0.05 -13.61 -4.90
C GLY A 90 1.47 -13.25 -5.33
N SER A 91 1.92 -13.67 -6.51
CA SER A 91 3.22 -13.28 -7.06
C SER A 91 3.28 -11.81 -7.48
N LEU A 92 2.18 -11.23 -7.95
CA LEU A 92 2.11 -9.82 -8.39
C LEU A 92 2.14 -8.84 -7.21
N TYR A 93 1.57 -9.24 -6.07
CA TYR A 93 1.57 -8.42 -4.84
C TYR A 93 2.82 -8.64 -3.97
N ARG A 94 3.75 -9.51 -4.39
CA ARG A 94 5.05 -9.67 -3.69
C ARG A 94 6.00 -8.55 -4.10
N PRO A 95 6.68 -7.89 -3.13
CA PRO A 95 7.72 -6.93 -3.44
C PRO A 95 8.79 -7.56 -4.33
N SER A 96 9.06 -6.92 -5.47
CA SER A 96 10.04 -7.35 -6.45
C SER A 96 10.96 -6.18 -6.82
N LEU A 97 12.12 -6.47 -7.40
CA LEU A 97 13.04 -5.42 -7.85
C LEU A 97 12.38 -4.47 -8.87
N LEU A 98 11.56 -5.01 -9.77
CA LEU A 98 10.80 -4.21 -10.72
C LEU A 98 9.84 -3.25 -10.01
N THR A 99 9.05 -3.74 -9.07
CA THR A 99 8.07 -2.88 -8.36
C THR A 99 8.77 -1.85 -7.48
N GLN A 100 9.97 -2.14 -6.97
CA GLN A 100 10.81 -1.16 -6.27
C GLN A 100 11.39 -0.10 -7.20
N LEU A 101 11.83 -0.45 -8.41
CA LEU A 101 12.36 0.50 -9.40
C LEU A 101 11.27 1.39 -10.00
N VAL A 102 10.06 0.85 -10.19
CA VAL A 102 8.90 1.61 -10.69
C VAL A 102 8.35 2.56 -9.63
N TYR A 103 8.51 2.24 -8.35
CA TYR A 103 7.96 3.01 -7.23
C TYR A 103 8.28 4.52 -7.26
N PRO A 104 9.53 5.00 -7.48
CA PRO A 104 9.80 6.44 -7.54
C PRO A 104 8.99 7.15 -8.64
N VAL A 105 8.89 6.54 -9.82
CA VAL A 105 8.08 7.08 -10.94
C VAL A 105 6.60 7.03 -10.59
N ALA A 106 6.14 5.90 -10.03
CA ALA A 106 4.77 5.72 -9.60
C ALA A 106 4.35 6.74 -8.53
N ARG A 107 5.20 6.98 -7.52
CA ARG A 107 4.99 7.98 -6.47
C ARG A 107 4.90 9.38 -7.05
N TRP A 108 5.78 9.74 -7.98
CA TRP A 108 5.74 11.04 -8.63
C TRP A 108 4.45 11.23 -9.44
N ARG A 109 4.04 10.22 -10.20
CA ARG A 109 2.87 10.28 -11.09
C ARG A 109 1.54 10.23 -10.35
N LEU A 110 1.44 9.37 -9.34
CA LEU A 110 0.25 9.16 -8.53
C LEU A 110 0.20 10.08 -7.30
N GLY A 111 1.27 10.80 -6.98
CA GLY A 111 1.35 11.65 -5.79
C GLY A 111 0.25 12.71 -5.70
N LYS A 112 -0.26 13.20 -6.85
CA LYS A 112 -1.40 14.13 -6.89
C LYS A 112 -2.76 13.45 -6.65
N ALA A 113 -2.90 12.17 -6.97
CA ALA A 113 -4.14 11.40 -6.78
C ALA A 113 -4.18 10.65 -5.43
N LEU A 114 -3.01 10.42 -4.84
CA LEU A 114 -2.85 9.97 -3.45
C LEU A 114 -2.95 11.12 -2.44
N ASN A 115 -2.91 12.37 -2.92
CA ASN A 115 -3.30 13.53 -2.15
C ASN A 115 -4.83 13.55 -2.06
N ASP A 116 -5.33 13.38 -0.84
CA ASP A 116 -6.70 13.75 -0.54
C ASP A 116 -6.86 15.26 -0.81
N PRO A 117 -7.86 15.71 -1.59
CA PRO A 117 -8.10 17.14 -1.81
C PRO A 117 -8.42 17.91 -0.51
N SER A 118 -8.67 17.21 0.60
CA SER A 118 -8.78 17.78 1.95
C SER A 118 -7.44 17.87 2.71
N CYS A 119 -6.31 17.60 2.04
CA CYS A 119 -4.97 17.57 2.62
C CYS A 119 -4.09 18.66 2.01
N ASP A 120 -3.99 19.77 2.73
CA ASP A 120 -3.31 21.00 2.32
C ASP A 120 -1.81 20.95 2.63
N HIS A 121 -1.34 19.91 3.34
CA HIS A 121 0.03 19.69 3.86
C HIS A 121 0.60 20.80 4.76
N GLU A 122 0.01 21.99 4.77
CA GLU A 122 0.29 23.07 5.70
C GLU A 122 -0.58 22.90 6.95
N ASN A 123 0.04 22.55 8.09
CA ASN A 123 -0.66 22.25 9.35
C ASN A 123 -1.78 21.18 9.27
N CYS A 124 -1.69 20.23 8.32
CA CYS A 124 -2.69 19.17 8.17
C CYS A 124 -2.64 18.17 9.35
N THR A 125 -3.78 17.98 10.02
CA THR A 125 -3.98 16.95 11.05
C THR A 125 -4.51 15.63 10.48
N CYS A 126 -4.58 15.54 9.16
CA CYS A 126 -4.97 14.32 8.46
C CYS A 126 -4.02 13.17 8.80
N VAL A 127 -4.58 11.96 8.83
CA VAL A 127 -3.88 10.70 9.16
C VAL A 127 -2.57 10.57 8.34
N TRP A 128 -2.57 10.99 7.08
CA TRP A 128 -1.43 10.84 6.16
C TRP A 128 -0.25 11.76 6.51
N CYS A 129 -0.50 13.04 6.82
CA CYS A 129 0.54 14.00 7.21
C CYS A 129 1.05 13.76 8.63
N GLN A 130 0.16 13.42 9.57
CA GLN A 130 0.56 13.11 10.94
C GLN A 130 1.41 11.84 11.05
N HIS A 131 1.29 10.90 10.10
CA HIS A 131 1.97 9.60 10.17
C HIS A 131 3.13 9.45 9.17
N GLY A 132 3.56 10.53 8.51
CA GLY A 132 4.83 10.58 7.79
C GLY A 132 4.89 9.72 6.53
N LEU A 133 3.80 9.67 5.75
CA LEU A 133 3.79 9.11 4.39
C LEU A 133 4.12 10.17 3.31
N GLY A 134 4.55 11.36 3.73
CA GLY A 134 5.07 12.46 2.89
C GLY A 134 6.26 12.08 2.04
#